data_AF-A0A6N9TVG9-F1
#
_entry.id   AF-A0A6N9TVG9-F1
#
_cell.length_a   1.000
_cell.length_b   1.000
_cell.length_c   1.000
_cell.angle_alpha   90.00
_cell.angle_beta   90.00
_cell.angle_gamma   90.00
#
_symmetry.space_group_name_H-M   'P 1'
#
loop_
_entity.id
_entity.type
_entity.pdbx_description
1 polymer ?
#
loop_
_entity_poly.entity_id
_entity_poly.type
_entity_poly.pdbx_seq_one_letter_code
_entity_poly.pdbx_strand_id
1 'polypeptide(L)'
;MNDWYYEKNGQRLGGVPDAEIAALIQQRAVTGETLVWKQGLATWTPVAQTELATHLTAADVPPILPATHISNLVGWFIAAAPFLGSFLQGVLAYFLNHHNEWLAQNALASGRYWWVTVVLNVGLCLLDERRLKA
;
A
#
# COMPACT_ATOMS: atom_id res chain seq x y z
N MET A 1 -0.75 37.06 -10.19
CA MET A 1 0.57 36.49 -9.82
C MET A 1 0.41 34.99 -9.90
N ASN A 2 1.00 34.37 -10.91
CA ASN A 2 0.88 32.93 -11.17
C ASN A 2 2.26 32.31 -11.02
N ASP A 3 2.96 32.72 -9.96
CA ASP A 3 4.38 32.47 -9.82
C ASP A 3 4.59 31.11 -9.17
N TRP A 4 5.56 30.38 -9.68
CA TRP A 4 5.96 29.08 -9.19
C TRP A 4 7.04 29.20 -8.14
N TYR A 5 6.96 28.26 -7.20
CA TYR A 5 7.96 27.99 -6.20
C TYR A 5 8.37 26.53 -6.32
N TYR A 6 9.65 26.26 -6.13
CA TYR A 6 10.22 24.93 -6.21
C TYR A 6 11.16 24.70 -5.03
N GLU A 7 11.27 23.45 -4.62
CA GLU A 7 12.18 23.03 -3.56
C GLU A 7 13.53 22.63 -4.15
N LYS A 8 14.62 23.04 -3.49
CA LYS A 8 15.98 22.60 -3.81
C LYS A 8 16.78 22.46 -2.53
N ASN A 9 17.27 21.26 -2.24
CA ASN A 9 18.08 20.95 -1.06
C ASN A 9 17.43 21.38 0.28
N GLY A 10 16.13 21.16 0.42
CA GLY A 10 15.30 21.52 1.56
C GLY A 10 14.92 23.01 1.62
N GLN A 11 15.29 23.82 0.64
CA GLN A 11 15.00 25.25 0.61
C GLN A 11 13.91 25.58 -0.41
N ARG A 12 13.01 26.49 -0.01
CA ARG A 12 12.02 27.08 -0.91
C ARG A 12 12.68 28.17 -1.75
N LEU A 13 12.79 27.92 -3.05
CA LEU A 13 13.13 28.91 -4.07
C LEU A 13 11.86 29.21 -4.88
N GLY A 14 11.77 30.37 -5.52
CA GLY A 14 10.59 30.67 -6.33
C GLY A 14 10.31 32.14 -6.54
N GLY A 15 9.06 32.40 -6.93
CA GLY A 15 8.65 33.68 -7.51
C GLY A 15 8.96 33.74 -9.01
N VAL A 16 9.03 32.59 -9.67
CA VAL A 16 9.38 32.49 -11.10
C VAL A 16 8.13 32.30 -11.95
N PRO A 17 8.03 32.94 -13.13
CA PRO A 17 6.92 32.73 -14.05
C PRO A 17 6.96 31.34 -14.70
N ASP A 18 5.83 30.90 -15.26
CA ASP A 18 5.66 29.61 -15.96
C ASP A 18 6.78 29.30 -16.97
N ALA A 19 7.17 30.31 -17.76
CA ALA A 19 8.22 30.17 -18.76
C ALA A 19 9.61 29.88 -18.15
N GLU A 20 9.89 30.46 -16.99
CA GLU A 20 11.19 30.30 -16.32
C GLU A 20 11.26 28.94 -15.61
N ILE A 21 10.19 28.50 -14.94
CA ILE A 21 10.16 27.16 -14.34
C ILE A 21 10.22 26.07 -15.42
N ALA A 22 9.60 26.27 -16.58
CA ALA A 22 9.72 25.36 -17.71
C ALA A 22 11.16 25.29 -18.24
N ALA A 23 11.86 26.44 -18.32
CA ALA A 23 13.28 26.46 -18.69
C ALA A 23 14.15 25.74 -17.66
N LEU A 24 13.87 25.87 -16.36
CA LEU A 24 14.58 25.14 -15.30
C LEU A 24 14.36 23.62 -15.40
N ILE A 25 13.16 23.18 -15.80
CA ILE A 25 12.85 21.78 -16.07
C ILE A 25 13.65 21.27 -17.27
N GLN A 26 13.68 22.03 -18.38
CA GLN A 26 14.45 21.67 -19.58
C GLN A 26 15.96 21.60 -19.30
N GLN A 27 16.46 22.46 -18.41
CA GLN A 27 17.86 22.46 -17.96
C GLN A 27 18.18 21.35 -16.93
N ARG A 28 17.19 20.52 -16.56
CA ARG A 28 17.27 19.50 -15.50
C ARG A 28 17.66 20.05 -14.12
N ALA A 29 17.49 21.36 -13.90
CA ALA A 29 17.68 21.96 -12.58
C ALA A 29 16.49 21.65 -11.66
N VAL A 30 15.32 21.41 -12.25
CA VAL A 30 14.09 20.93 -11.63
C VAL A 30 13.69 19.63 -12.33
N THR A 31 13.44 18.58 -11.57
CA THR A 31 13.14 17.23 -12.10
C THR A 31 11.68 16.85 -11.83
N GLY A 32 11.21 15.72 -12.38
CA GLY A 32 9.85 15.25 -12.15
C GLY A 32 9.50 15.03 -10.68
N GLU A 33 10.48 14.71 -9.84
CA GLU A 33 10.32 14.48 -8.41
C GLU A 33 10.42 15.76 -7.57
N THR A 34 10.96 16.84 -8.14
CA THR A 34 11.12 18.11 -7.43
C THR A 34 9.77 18.64 -6.99
N LEU A 35 9.65 19.02 -5.72
CA LEU A 35 8.41 19.57 -5.18
C LEU A 35 8.23 21.00 -5.67
N VAL A 36 7.06 21.28 -6.26
CA VAL A 36 6.66 22.61 -6.71
C VAL A 36 5.34 23.03 -6.06
N TRP A 37 5.15 24.34 -5.99
CA TRP A 37 3.93 24.95 -5.48
C TRP A 37 3.63 26.24 -6.25
N LYS A 38 2.34 26.48 -6.49
CA LYS A 38 1.81 27.75 -6.99
C LYS A 38 0.51 28.07 -6.29
N GLN A 39 0.08 29.32 -6.40
CA GLN A 39 -1.24 29.73 -5.92
C GLN A 39 -2.34 28.87 -6.58
N GLY A 40 -3.13 28.18 -5.76
CA GLY A 40 -4.16 27.23 -6.20
C GLY A 40 -3.84 25.76 -5.89
N LEU A 41 -2.58 25.41 -5.59
CA LEU A 41 -2.22 24.09 -5.08
C LEU A 41 -2.38 24.04 -3.56
N ALA A 42 -3.00 22.97 -3.05
CA ALA A 42 -3.21 22.78 -1.61
C ALA A 42 -1.89 22.54 -0.85
N THR A 43 -0.98 21.77 -1.46
CA THR A 43 0.30 21.39 -0.88
C THR A 43 1.41 21.41 -1.94
N TRP A 44 2.65 21.41 -1.49
CA TRP A 44 3.81 21.10 -2.34
C TRP A 44 3.59 19.77 -3.05
N THR A 45 3.72 19.78 -4.38
CA THR A 45 3.36 18.65 -5.25
C THR A 45 4.52 18.39 -6.21
N PRO A 46 4.92 17.15 -6.47
CA PRO A 46 5.98 16.85 -7.45
C PRO A 46 5.63 17.39 -8.84
N VAL A 47 6.61 17.90 -9.59
CA VAL A 47 6.42 18.43 -10.96
C VAL A 47 5.64 17.46 -11.85
N ALA A 48 5.95 16.16 -11.77
CA ALA A 48 5.31 15.11 -12.56
C ALA A 48 3.79 14.97 -12.31
N GLN A 49 3.27 15.53 -11.21
CA GLN A 49 1.84 15.51 -10.85
C GLN A 49 1.15 16.86 -11.08
N THR A 50 1.81 17.80 -11.75
CA THR A 50 1.28 19.13 -12.05
C THR A 50 1.19 19.38 -13.55
N GLU A 51 0.63 20.52 -13.94
CA GLU A 51 0.60 20.97 -15.35
C GLU A 51 1.99 21.08 -16.00
N LEU A 52 3.04 21.24 -15.18
CA LEU A 52 4.43 21.27 -15.62
C LEU A 52 4.96 19.91 -16.11
N ALA A 53 4.23 18.82 -15.84
CA ALA A 53 4.58 17.49 -16.34
C ALA A 53 4.71 17.44 -17.87
N THR A 54 4.00 18.32 -18.58
CA THR A 54 4.09 18.46 -20.05
C THR A 54 5.49 18.90 -20.53
N HIS A 55 6.28 19.54 -19.66
CA HIS A 55 7.64 19.97 -19.95
C HIS A 55 8.70 18.92 -19.58
N LEU A 56 8.32 17.83 -18.91
CA LEU A 56 9.22 16.71 -18.64
C LEU A 56 9.44 15.92 -19.92
N THR A 57 10.69 15.55 -20.20
CA THR A 57 10.95 14.59 -21.27
C THR A 57 10.49 13.21 -20.85
N ALA A 58 10.07 12.36 -21.80
CA ALA A 58 9.51 11.03 -21.51
C ALA A 58 10.45 10.10 -20.70
N ALA A 59 11.73 10.45 -20.56
CA ALA A 59 12.70 9.74 -19.72
C ALA A 59 12.62 10.14 -18.23
N ASP A 60 12.04 11.30 -17.90
CA ASP A 60 12.01 11.86 -16.53
C ASP A 60 10.69 11.59 -15.78
N VAL A 61 9.68 11.03 -16.46
CA VAL A 61 8.44 10.61 -15.82
C VAL A 61 8.54 9.10 -15.57
N PRO A 62 8.74 8.66 -14.32
CA PRO A 62 8.61 7.23 -14.02
C PRO A 62 7.21 6.79 -14.47
N PRO A 63 7.09 5.64 -15.13
CA PRO A 63 5.80 5.17 -15.61
C PRO A 63 4.81 5.16 -14.45
N ILE A 64 3.63 5.74 -14.69
CA ILE A 64 2.51 5.72 -13.74
C ILE A 64 2.33 4.29 -13.26
N LEU A 65 2.51 4.07 -11.96
CA LEU A 65 2.23 2.79 -11.34
C LEU A 65 0.78 2.44 -11.71
N PRO A 66 0.53 1.30 -12.37
CA PRO A 66 -0.84 0.92 -12.68
C PRO A 66 -1.65 0.91 -11.38
N ALA A 67 -2.79 1.59 -11.39
CA ALA A 67 -3.74 1.61 -10.28
C ALA A 67 -4.46 0.26 -10.10
N THR A 68 -3.74 -0.85 -10.25
CA THR A 68 -4.17 -2.16 -9.79
C THR A 68 -4.12 -2.12 -8.27
N HIS A 69 -5.20 -1.58 -7.69
CA HIS A 69 -5.51 -1.69 -6.28
C HIS A 69 -5.73 -3.19 -5.98
N ILE A 70 -4.64 -3.91 -5.75
CA ILE A 70 -4.68 -5.29 -5.25
C ILE A 70 -5.33 -5.18 -3.86
N SER A 71 -6.54 -5.71 -3.73
CA SER A 71 -7.32 -5.59 -2.50
C SER A 71 -6.56 -6.21 -1.32
N ASN A 72 -6.23 -5.43 -0.30
CA ASN A 72 -5.54 -5.88 0.93
C ASN A 72 -6.36 -6.84 1.83
N LEU A 73 -7.49 -7.35 1.35
CA LEU A 73 -8.38 -8.22 2.14
C LEU A 73 -7.66 -9.47 2.65
N VAL A 74 -6.83 -10.12 1.82
CA VAL A 74 -6.10 -11.32 2.21
C VAL A 74 -5.06 -11.01 3.29
N GLY A 75 -4.35 -9.89 3.18
CA GLY A 75 -3.44 -9.40 4.20
C GLY A 75 -4.12 -9.20 5.56
N TRP A 76 -5.33 -8.66 5.57
CA TRP A 76 -6.12 -8.53 6.81
C TRP A 76 -6.55 -9.88 7.39
N PHE A 77 -6.90 -10.86 6.56
CA PHE A 77 -7.20 -12.22 7.02
C PHE A 77 -5.97 -12.94 7.58
N ILE A 78 -4.79 -12.71 6.99
CA ILE A 78 -3.51 -13.22 7.51
C ILE A 78 -3.22 -12.60 8.89
N ALA A 79 -3.38 -11.28 9.03
CA ALA A 79 -3.20 -10.61 10.32
C ALA A 79 -4.20 -11.11 11.38
N ALA A 80 -5.42 -11.46 10.97
CA ALA A 80 -6.45 -12.02 11.85
C ALA A 80 -6.36 -13.55 12.03
N ALA A 81 -5.40 -14.24 11.38
CA ALA A 81 -5.30 -15.70 11.38
C ALA A 81 -5.21 -16.33 12.78
N PRO A 82 -4.52 -15.75 13.78
CA PRO A 82 -4.51 -16.32 15.14
C PRO A 82 -5.91 -16.39 15.76
N PHE A 83 -6.73 -15.36 15.54
CA PHE A 83 -8.10 -15.30 16.06
C PHE A 83 -9.03 -16.25 15.31
N LEU A 84 -8.96 -16.26 13.97
CA LEU A 84 -9.73 -17.16 13.13
C LEU A 84 -9.38 -18.63 13.37
N GLY A 85 -8.09 -18.93 13.53
CA GLY A 85 -7.60 -20.27 13.87
C GLY A 85 -8.16 -20.74 15.21
N SER A 86 -8.09 -19.89 16.25
CA SER A 86 -8.61 -20.21 17.59
C SER A 86 -10.12 -20.46 17.57
N PHE A 87 -10.87 -19.66 16.82
CA PHE A 87 -12.30 -19.86 16.63
C PHE A 87 -12.61 -21.19 15.93
N LEU A 88 -11.94 -21.48 14.82
CA LEU A 88 -12.10 -22.73 14.08
C LEU A 88 -11.71 -23.96 14.90
N GLN A 89 -10.65 -23.87 15.70
CA GLN A 89 -10.26 -24.91 16.64
C GLN A 89 -11.39 -25.20 17.64
N GLY A 90 -12.00 -24.16 18.22
CA GLY A 90 -13.12 -24.30 19.16
C GLY A 90 -14.34 -24.95 18.53
N VAL A 91 -14.72 -24.51 17.33
CA VAL A 91 -15.84 -25.10 16.56
C VAL A 91 -15.55 -26.57 16.27
N LEU A 92 -14.39 -26.89 15.70
CA LEU A 92 -13.99 -28.27 15.40
C LEU A 92 -13.96 -29.14 16.66
N ALA A 93 -13.39 -28.63 17.75
CA ALA A 93 -13.34 -29.34 19.01
C ALA A 93 -14.74 -29.66 19.55
N TYR A 94 -15.68 -28.72 19.43
CA TYR A 94 -17.06 -28.91 19.87
C TYR A 94 -17.80 -29.99 19.05
N PHE A 95 -17.73 -29.91 17.72
CA PHE A 95 -18.41 -30.87 16.86
C PHE A 95 -17.78 -32.26 16.87
N LEU A 96 -16.45 -32.36 16.85
CA LEU A 96 -15.73 -33.64 16.81
C LEU A 96 -15.80 -34.41 18.13
N ASN A 97 -16.08 -33.74 19.24
CA ASN A 97 -16.27 -34.37 20.55
C ASN A 97 -17.76 -34.53 20.90
N HIS A 98 -18.63 -34.67 19.91
CA HIS A 98 -20.07 -34.92 20.11
C HIS A 98 -20.77 -33.90 21.01
N HIS A 99 -20.45 -32.61 20.86
CA HIS A 99 -20.99 -31.51 21.67
C HIS A 99 -20.66 -31.61 23.17
N ASN A 100 -19.69 -32.45 23.56
CA ASN A 100 -19.23 -32.54 24.94
C ASN A 100 -18.19 -31.46 25.22
N GLU A 101 -18.59 -30.44 25.97
CA GLU A 101 -17.77 -29.26 26.28
C GLU A 101 -16.48 -29.62 27.03
N TRP A 102 -16.53 -30.55 27.98
CA TRP A 102 -15.37 -30.94 28.76
C TRP A 102 -14.32 -31.65 27.89
N LEU A 103 -14.76 -32.61 27.06
CA LEU A 103 -13.87 -33.30 26.12
C LEU A 103 -13.31 -32.33 25.06
N ALA A 104 -14.12 -31.38 24.59
CA ALA A 104 -13.68 -30.36 23.66
C ALA A 104 -12.61 -29.44 24.28
N GLN A 105 -12.81 -28.96 25.50
CA GLN A 105 -11.84 -28.13 26.22
C GLN A 105 -10.55 -28.89 26.51
N ASN A 106 -10.63 -30.15 26.94
CA ASN A 106 -9.44 -30.98 27.17
C ASN A 106 -8.66 -31.24 25.86
N ALA A 107 -9.37 -31.44 24.74
CA ALA A 107 -8.75 -31.59 23.42
C ALA A 107 -8.09 -30.29 22.93
N LEU A 108 -8.65 -29.12 23.24
CA LEU A 108 -8.05 -27.83 22.96
C LEU A 108 -6.80 -27.59 23.83
N ALA A 109 -6.90 -27.84 25.13
CA ALA A 109 -5.81 -27.66 26.09
C ALA A 109 -4.62 -28.59 25.81
N SER A 110 -4.87 -29.79 25.31
CA SER A 110 -3.82 -30.73 24.87
C SER A 110 -3.18 -30.37 23.53
N GLY A 111 -3.62 -29.30 22.87
CA GLY A 111 -3.06 -28.85 21.59
C GLY A 111 -3.43 -29.73 20.41
N ARG A 112 -4.43 -30.63 20.52
CA ARG A 112 -4.82 -31.60 19.46
C ARG A 112 -5.12 -30.94 18.12
N TYR A 113 -5.54 -29.68 18.12
CA TYR A 113 -5.95 -28.92 16.95
C TYR A 113 -4.93 -27.87 16.48
N TRP A 114 -3.66 -27.93 16.94
CA TRP A 114 -2.60 -26.98 16.54
C TRP A 114 -2.48 -26.81 15.02
N TRP A 115 -2.67 -27.90 14.27
CA TRP A 115 -2.58 -27.94 12.81
C TRP A 115 -3.64 -27.09 12.12
N VAL A 116 -4.77 -26.80 12.75
CA VAL A 116 -5.87 -25.99 12.17
C VAL A 116 -5.36 -24.59 11.80
N THR A 117 -4.60 -23.96 12.70
CA THR A 117 -4.02 -22.63 12.46
C THR A 117 -2.92 -22.67 11.39
N VAL A 118 -2.18 -23.78 11.30
CA VAL A 118 -1.16 -23.97 10.26
C VAL A 118 -1.80 -24.13 8.88
N VAL A 119 -2.81 -25.00 8.76
CA VAL A 119 -3.56 -25.20 7.51
C VAL A 119 -4.24 -23.91 7.08
N LEU A 120 -4.83 -23.16 8.01
CA LEU A 120 -5.43 -21.85 7.73
C LEU A 120 -4.39 -20.87 7.16
N ASN A 121 -3.24 -20.72 7.82
CA ASN A 121 -2.17 -19.82 7.35
C ASN A 121 -1.65 -20.22 5.98
N VAL A 122 -1.37 -21.51 5.75
CA VAL A 122 -0.93 -22.02 4.44
C VAL A 122 -1.97 -21.73 3.36
N GLY A 123 -3.25 -21.97 3.65
CA GLY A 123 -4.35 -21.68 2.72
C GLY A 123 -4.47 -20.19 2.39
N LEU A 124 -4.35 -19.31 3.39
CA LEU A 124 -4.38 -17.87 3.19
C LEU A 124 -3.20 -17.37 2.36
N CYS A 125 -1.98 -17.88 2.60
CA CYS A 125 -0.80 -17.56 1.82
C CYS A 125 -0.92 -18.02 0.36
N LEU A 126 -1.43 -19.22 0.11
CA LEU A 126 -1.64 -19.72 -1.26
C LEU A 126 -2.71 -18.91 -2.01
N LEU A 127 -3.73 -18.43 -1.30
CA LEU A 127 -4.76 -17.57 -1.87
C LEU A 127 -4.21 -16.18 -2.20
N ASP A 128 -3.35 -15.63 -1.33
CA ASP A 128 -2.64 -14.38 -1.57
C ASP A 128 -1.77 -14.47 -2.83
N GLU A 129 -0.95 -15.52 -2.93
CA GLU A 129 -0.07 -15.77 -4.07
C GLU A 129 -0.85 -15.86 -5.39
N ARG A 130 -2.00 -16.53 -5.39
CA ARG A 130 -2.88 -16.63 -6.57
C ARG A 130 -3.47 -15.29 -6.98
N ARG A 131 -3.83 -14.44 -6.02
CA ARG A 131 -4.35 -13.09 -6.30
C ARG A 131 -3.28 -12.12 -6.79
N LEU A 132 -2.02 -12.32 -6.38
CA LEU A 132 -0.89 -11.53 -6.86
C LEU A 132 -0.47 -11.91 -8.28
N LYS A 133 -0.69 -13.16 -8.69
CA LYS A 133 -0.34 -13.69 -10.01
C LYS A 133 -1.45 -13.56 -11.07
N ALA A 134 -2.66 -13.17 -10.67
CA ALA A 134 -3.84 -13.01 -11.54
C ALA A 134 -4.03 -11.55 -11.92
#